data_AF-A0A515KI16-F1
#
_entry.id   AF-A0A515KI16-F1
#
_cell.length_a   1.000
_cell.length_b   1.000
_cell.length_c   1.000
_cell.angle_alpha   90.00
_cell.angle_beta   90.00
_cell.angle_gamma   90.00
#
_symmetry.space_group_name_H-M   'P 1'
#
loop_
_entity.id
_entity.type
_entity.pdbx_description
1 polymer ?
#
loop_
_entity_poly.entity_id
_entity_poly.type
_entity_poly.pdbx_seq_one_letter_code
_entity_poly.pdbx_strand_id
1 'polypeptide(L)'
;MSVFPTPRLPSPAQLSALSMPQQSLVERLREAERRCIVAEQELERVSRESEAEAKIAASAIARLSAALNKQRERADEFEQIMGAMGREFAILNATATTLAERAGVRPADLVDLKSMWAKAAADPDHAAVGLHQSAPDFLVRAARTAFRKAHHPDTKPENEKPAAETMFKRKEAAFDHLFRMRGLWG
;
A
#
# COMPACT_ATOMS: atom_id res chain seq x y z
N MET A 1 38.52 27.63 -29.56
CA MET A 1 38.60 26.30 -30.19
C MET A 1 38.99 26.50 -31.65
N SER A 2 40.17 26.02 -32.07
CA SER A 2 40.60 26.11 -33.47
C SER A 2 39.81 25.12 -34.32
N VAL A 3 39.08 25.63 -35.31
CA VAL A 3 38.36 24.83 -36.30
C VAL A 3 39.39 24.39 -37.33
N PHE A 4 39.84 23.13 -37.27
CA PHE A 4 40.65 22.57 -38.35
C PHE A 4 39.75 22.32 -39.56
N PRO A 5 40.12 22.79 -40.76
CA PRO A 5 39.34 22.56 -41.97
C PRO A 5 39.36 21.07 -42.31
N THR A 6 38.17 20.46 -42.37
CA THR A 6 38.01 19.06 -42.79
C THR A 6 38.43 18.93 -44.27
N PRO A 7 39.39 18.06 -44.61
CA PRO A 7 39.84 17.90 -45.99
C PRO A 7 38.69 17.38 -46.86
N ARG A 8 38.36 18.11 -47.93
CA ARG A 8 37.30 17.69 -48.88
C ARG A 8 37.79 16.53 -49.74
N LEU A 9 37.01 15.44 -49.76
CA LEU A 9 37.26 14.31 -50.65
C LEU A 9 37.07 14.71 -52.12
N PRO A 10 37.84 14.11 -53.05
CA PRO A 10 37.76 14.41 -54.48
C PRO A 10 36.37 14.07 -55.05
N SER A 11 35.93 14.81 -56.07
CA SER A 11 34.61 14.64 -56.69
C SER A 11 34.52 13.34 -57.52
N PRO A 12 33.31 12.83 -57.85
CA PRO A 12 33.14 11.65 -58.68
C PRO A 12 33.85 11.74 -60.05
N ALA A 13 33.90 12.94 -60.63
CA ALA A 13 34.57 13.19 -61.91
C ALA A 13 36.11 13.10 -61.82
N GLN A 14 36.69 13.27 -60.63
CA GLN A 14 38.14 13.19 -60.40
C GLN A 14 38.61 11.76 -60.10
N LEU A 15 37.68 10.84 -59.80
CA LEU A 15 38.01 9.44 -59.52
C LEU A 15 38.50 8.68 -60.75
N SER A 16 37.97 9.00 -61.93
CA SER A 16 38.32 8.32 -63.19
C SER A 16 39.77 8.51 -63.63
N ALA A 17 40.49 9.47 -63.04
CA ALA A 17 41.90 9.75 -63.31
C ALA A 17 42.88 9.04 -62.35
N LEU A 18 42.37 8.34 -61.32
CA LEU A 18 43.18 7.63 -60.32
C LEU A 18 43.37 6.16 -60.71
N SER A 19 44.44 5.52 -60.25
CA SER A 19 44.66 4.09 -60.47
C SER A 19 43.62 3.24 -59.71
N MET A 20 43.31 2.02 -60.19
CA MET A 20 42.31 1.13 -59.57
C MET A 20 42.51 0.95 -58.03
N PRO A 21 43.74 0.80 -57.49
CA PRO A 21 43.96 0.75 -56.04
C PRO A 21 43.56 2.04 -55.30
N GLN A 22 43.79 3.20 -55.92
CA GLN A 22 43.47 4.51 -55.34
C GLN A 22 41.94 4.75 -55.33
N GLN A 23 41.22 4.32 -56.36
CA GLN A 23 39.76 4.40 -56.42
C GLN A 23 39.12 3.59 -55.28
N SER A 24 39.58 2.35 -55.05
CA SER A 24 39.12 1.49 -53.93
C SER A 24 39.37 2.10 -52.55
N LEU A 25 40.48 2.83 -52.36
CA LEU A 25 40.77 3.52 -51.11
C LEU A 25 39.80 4.69 -50.88
N VAL A 26 39.53 5.48 -51.91
CA VAL A 26 38.59 6.62 -51.82
C VAL A 26 37.16 6.16 -51.56
N GLU A 27 36.72 5.05 -52.17
CA GLU A 27 35.41 4.47 -51.90
C GLU A 27 35.27 4.00 -50.45
N ARG A 28 36.30 3.31 -49.92
CA ARG A 28 36.34 2.91 -48.50
C ARG A 28 36.33 4.10 -47.55
N LEU A 29 37.04 5.19 -47.87
CA LEU A 29 37.01 6.43 -47.07
C LEU A 29 35.62 7.07 -47.08
N ARG A 30 34.96 7.16 -48.25
CA ARG A 30 33.59 7.68 -48.35
C ARG A 30 32.59 6.82 -47.59
N GLU A 31 32.75 5.49 -47.63
CA GLU A 31 31.91 4.58 -46.86
C GLU A 31 32.14 4.75 -45.35
N ALA A 32 33.39 4.87 -44.91
CA ALA A 32 33.71 5.16 -43.51
C ALA A 32 33.12 6.50 -43.06
N GLU A 33 33.22 7.55 -43.86
CA GLU A 33 32.62 8.86 -43.57
C GLU A 33 31.09 8.76 -43.44
N ARG A 34 30.41 8.05 -44.35
CA ARG A 34 28.96 7.79 -44.23
C ARG A 34 28.62 7.05 -42.95
N ARG A 35 29.40 6.02 -42.58
CA ARG A 35 29.19 5.27 -41.34
C ARG A 35 29.40 6.14 -40.10
N CYS A 36 30.40 7.03 -40.11
CA CYS A 36 30.61 8.00 -39.02
C CYS A 36 29.41 8.95 -38.87
N ILE A 37 28.91 9.51 -39.98
CA ILE A 37 27.74 10.42 -39.93
C ILE A 37 26.51 9.70 -39.36
N VAL A 38 26.25 8.45 -39.79
CA VAL A 38 25.13 7.66 -39.25
C VAL A 38 25.33 7.36 -37.76
N ALA A 39 26.54 7.01 -37.34
CA ALA A 39 26.85 6.75 -35.94
C ALA A 39 26.70 8.00 -35.06
N GLU A 40 27.10 9.18 -35.54
CA GLU A 40 26.90 10.45 -34.86
C GLU A 40 25.41 10.78 -34.71
N GLN A 41 24.62 10.57 -35.77
CA GLN A 41 23.17 10.78 -35.73
C GLN A 41 22.47 9.83 -34.75
N GLU A 42 22.84 8.54 -34.73
CA GLU A 42 22.29 7.59 -33.76
C GLU A 42 22.73 7.94 -32.33
N LEU A 43 23.97 8.38 -32.12
CA LEU A 43 24.44 8.82 -30.81
C LEU A 43 23.66 10.04 -30.31
N GLU A 44 23.43 11.03 -31.18
CA GLU A 44 22.59 12.18 -30.84
C GLU A 44 21.14 11.77 -30.52
N ARG A 45 20.58 10.82 -31.29
CA ARG A 45 19.23 10.30 -31.05
C ARG A 45 19.14 9.64 -29.68
N VAL A 46 20.04 8.70 -29.38
CA VAL A 46 20.11 8.00 -28.09
C VAL A 46 20.35 8.99 -26.95
N SER A 47 21.21 10.00 -27.14
CA SER A 47 21.45 11.04 -26.13
C SER A 47 20.15 11.80 -25.82
N ARG A 48 19.39 12.21 -26.83
CA ARG A 48 18.11 12.91 -26.63
C ARG A 48 17.05 12.04 -25.96
N GLU A 49 16.96 10.77 -26.37
CA GLU A 49 16.05 9.79 -25.74
C GLU A 49 16.40 9.59 -24.26
N SER A 50 17.68 9.37 -23.93
CA SER A 50 18.14 9.21 -22.55
C SER A 50 17.93 10.48 -21.70
N GLU A 51 18.12 11.67 -22.25
CA GLU A 51 17.81 12.93 -21.55
C GLU A 51 16.31 13.08 -21.26
N ALA A 52 15.44 12.67 -22.19
CA ALA A 52 14.00 12.69 -22.00
C ALA A 52 13.58 11.70 -20.90
N GLU A 53 14.12 10.49 -20.93
CA GLU A 53 13.89 9.49 -19.87
C GLU A 53 14.37 9.97 -18.50
N ALA A 54 15.56 10.58 -18.43
CA ALA A 54 16.09 11.15 -17.20
C ALA A 54 15.19 12.26 -16.64
N LYS A 55 14.62 13.12 -17.50
CA LYS A 55 13.65 14.16 -17.09
C LYS A 55 12.36 13.54 -16.54
N ILE A 56 11.85 12.48 -17.18
CA ILE A 56 10.65 11.77 -16.71
C ILE A 56 10.92 11.12 -15.34
N ALA A 57 12.07 10.45 -15.19
CA ALA A 57 12.46 9.81 -13.94
C ALA A 57 12.62 10.83 -12.81
N ALA A 58 13.29 11.96 -13.06
CA ALA A 58 13.45 13.03 -12.08
C ALA A 58 12.08 13.60 -11.63
N SER A 59 11.16 13.81 -12.57
CA SER A 59 9.79 14.24 -12.25
C SER A 59 9.02 13.22 -11.42
N ALA A 60 9.18 11.92 -11.70
CA ALA A 60 8.56 10.87 -10.92
C ALA A 60 9.11 10.81 -9.48
N ILE A 61 10.44 10.89 -9.32
CA ILE A 61 11.09 10.95 -8.01
C ILE A 61 10.59 12.14 -7.20
N ALA A 62 10.53 13.33 -7.79
CA ALA A 62 10.04 14.53 -7.10
C ALA A 62 8.59 14.37 -6.59
N ARG A 63 7.71 13.76 -7.40
CA ARG A 63 6.32 13.47 -6.99
C ARG A 63 6.25 12.47 -5.85
N LEU A 64 7.05 11.40 -5.90
CA LEU A 64 7.11 10.40 -4.83
C LEU A 64 7.64 10.99 -3.53
N SER A 65 8.70 11.80 -3.59
CA SER A 65 9.24 12.50 -2.42
C SER A 65 8.20 13.43 -1.78
N ALA A 66 7.46 14.20 -2.58
CA ALA A 66 6.39 15.05 -2.06
C ALA A 66 5.26 14.24 -1.40
N ALA A 67 4.88 13.10 -1.98
CA ALA A 67 3.88 12.22 -1.40
C ALA A 67 4.35 11.61 -0.06
N LEU A 68 5.61 11.18 0.02
CA LEU A 68 6.20 10.66 1.26
C LEU A 68 6.27 11.71 2.36
N ASN A 69 6.66 12.95 2.04
CA ASN A 69 6.67 14.04 3.01
C ASN A 69 5.27 14.30 3.58
N LYS A 70 4.24 14.31 2.74
CA LYS A 70 2.85 14.47 3.18
C LYS A 70 2.39 13.33 4.09
N GLN A 71 2.83 12.10 3.84
CA GLN A 71 2.53 10.96 4.72
C GLN A 71 3.25 11.08 6.07
N ARG A 72 4.47 11.61 6.07
CA ARG A 72 5.22 11.88 7.31
C ARG A 72 4.54 12.95 8.15
N GLU A 73 4.13 14.06 7.55
CA GLU A 73 3.38 15.12 8.23
C GLU A 73 2.11 14.57 8.90
N ARG A 74 1.35 13.72 8.19
CA ARG A 74 0.16 13.05 8.75
C ARG A 74 0.49 12.12 9.91
N ALA A 75 1.62 11.42 9.85
CA ALA A 75 2.07 10.55 10.93
C ALA A 75 2.44 11.38 12.16
N ASP A 76 3.14 12.50 11.98
CA ASP A 76 3.51 13.42 13.05
C ASP A 76 2.25 14.05 13.70
N GLU A 77 1.27 14.47 12.90
CA GLU A 77 -0.04 14.93 13.37
C GLU A 77 -0.77 13.85 14.20
N PHE A 78 -0.77 12.62 13.70
CA PHE A 78 -1.39 11.49 14.41
C PHE A 78 -0.70 11.21 15.74
N GLU A 79 0.64 11.24 15.78
CA GLU A 79 1.41 11.07 17.01
C GLU A 79 1.11 12.18 18.02
N GLN A 80 0.98 13.43 17.55
CA GLN A 80 0.60 14.55 18.40
C GLN A 80 -0.78 14.37 19.02
N ILE A 81 -1.77 13.93 18.22
CA ILE A 81 -3.13 13.65 18.67
C ILE A 81 -3.13 12.51 19.70
N MET A 82 -2.46 11.39 19.39
CA MET A 82 -2.35 10.25 20.30
C MET A 82 -1.66 10.63 21.61
N GLY A 83 -0.61 11.44 21.54
CA GLY A 83 0.08 11.97 22.72
C GLY A 83 -0.83 12.87 23.57
N ALA A 84 -1.65 13.72 22.95
CA ALA A 84 -2.64 14.52 23.66
C ALA A 84 -3.71 13.65 24.33
N MET A 85 -4.30 12.70 23.60
CA MET A 85 -5.27 11.76 24.16
C MET A 85 -4.69 10.94 25.30
N GLY A 86 -3.42 10.50 25.20
CA GLY A 86 -2.75 9.76 26.27
C GLY A 86 -2.63 10.56 27.56
N ARG A 87 -2.35 11.87 27.47
CA ARG A 87 -2.32 12.78 28.63
C ARG A 87 -3.71 12.95 29.26
N GLU A 88 -4.74 13.18 28.44
CA GLU A 88 -6.11 13.28 28.92
C GLU A 88 -6.58 11.99 29.60
N PHE A 89 -6.27 10.84 29.02
CA PHE A 89 -6.54 9.54 29.63
C PHE A 89 -5.83 9.37 30.97
N ALA A 90 -4.58 9.81 31.09
CA ALA A 90 -3.84 9.75 32.35
C ALA A 90 -4.50 10.61 33.43
N ILE A 91 -4.93 11.84 33.09
CA ILE A 91 -5.65 12.73 34.00
C ILE A 91 -6.98 12.11 34.43
N LEU A 92 -7.76 11.60 33.47
CA LEU A 92 -9.04 10.96 33.75
C LEU A 92 -8.86 9.74 34.65
N ASN A 93 -7.86 8.91 34.38
CA ASN A 93 -7.57 7.71 35.17
C ASN A 93 -7.11 8.05 36.60
N ALA A 94 -6.27 9.09 36.76
CA ALA A 94 -5.88 9.59 38.07
C ALA A 94 -7.12 10.10 38.85
N THR A 95 -7.97 10.90 38.20
CA THR A 95 -9.20 11.43 38.80
C THR A 95 -10.15 10.32 39.21
N ALA A 96 -10.36 9.32 38.34
CA ALA A 96 -11.19 8.16 38.63
C ALA A 96 -10.66 7.35 39.82
N THR A 97 -9.33 7.16 39.89
CA THR A 97 -8.68 6.48 41.03
C THR A 97 -8.91 7.24 42.34
N THR A 98 -8.68 8.56 42.35
CA THR A 98 -8.91 9.39 43.55
C THR A 98 -10.37 9.40 43.99
N LEU A 99 -11.32 9.43 43.05
CA LEU A 99 -12.75 9.34 43.37
C LEU A 99 -13.12 7.98 43.96
N ALA A 100 -12.57 6.90 43.40
CA ALA A 100 -12.80 5.55 43.90
C ALA A 100 -12.25 5.35 45.32
N GLU A 101 -11.04 5.86 45.59
CA GLU A 101 -10.44 5.87 46.93
C GLU A 101 -11.33 6.62 47.94
N ARG A 102 -11.83 7.80 47.57
CA ARG A 102 -12.76 8.58 48.41
C ARG A 102 -14.09 7.87 48.66
N ALA A 103 -14.56 7.08 47.68
CA ALA A 103 -15.77 6.28 47.80
C ALA A 103 -15.54 4.96 48.57
N GLY A 104 -14.31 4.67 49.02
CA GLY A 104 -13.98 3.42 49.70
C GLY A 104 -14.02 2.19 48.78
N VAL A 105 -14.00 2.39 47.46
CA VAL A 105 -14.00 1.32 46.46
C VAL A 105 -12.57 0.83 46.31
N ARG A 106 -12.34 -0.47 46.58
CA ARG A 106 -10.98 -1.02 46.44
C ARG A 106 -10.63 -1.12 44.96
N PRO A 107 -9.33 -1.04 44.59
CA PRO A 107 -8.90 -1.16 43.19
C PRO A 107 -9.37 -2.44 42.49
N ALA A 108 -9.50 -3.55 43.23
CA ALA A 108 -10.05 -4.81 42.70
C ALA A 108 -11.52 -4.66 42.26
N ASP A 109 -12.33 -3.94 43.05
CA ASP A 109 -13.73 -3.72 42.78
C ASP A 109 -13.92 -2.81 41.53
N LEU A 110 -12.95 -1.91 41.24
CA LEU A 110 -12.94 -1.11 40.01
C LEU A 110 -12.62 -1.93 38.75
N VAL A 111 -11.71 -2.89 38.85
CA VAL A 111 -11.40 -3.80 37.72
C VAL A 111 -12.62 -4.65 37.39
N ASP A 112 -13.32 -5.13 38.41
CA ASP A 112 -14.56 -5.87 38.26
C ASP A 112 -15.68 -4.99 37.67
N LEU A 113 -15.84 -3.75 38.15
CA LEU A 113 -16.78 -2.78 37.56
C LEU A 113 -16.46 -2.47 36.10
N LYS A 114 -15.18 -2.30 35.75
CA LYS A 114 -14.74 -2.06 34.37
C LYS A 114 -15.00 -3.26 33.48
N SER A 115 -14.76 -4.48 33.98
CA SER A 115 -15.08 -5.73 33.29
C SER A 115 -16.59 -5.91 33.12
N MET A 116 -17.38 -5.58 34.15
CA MET A 116 -18.84 -5.61 34.10
C MET A 116 -19.39 -4.58 33.12
N TRP A 117 -18.86 -3.36 33.09
CA TRP A 117 -19.25 -2.33 32.14
C TRP A 117 -18.81 -2.67 30.72
N ALA A 118 -17.62 -3.24 30.52
CA ALA A 118 -17.21 -3.75 29.21
C ALA A 118 -18.13 -4.88 28.72
N LYS A 119 -18.61 -5.75 29.62
CA LYS A 119 -19.61 -6.78 29.32
C LYS A 119 -21.01 -6.23 29.10
N ALA A 120 -21.40 -5.18 29.83
CA ALA A 120 -22.71 -4.53 29.72
C ALA A 120 -22.80 -3.60 28.51
N ALA A 121 -21.68 -3.01 28.10
CA ALA A 121 -21.55 -2.19 26.90
C ALA A 121 -21.29 -3.04 25.65
N ALA A 122 -20.81 -4.28 25.78
CA ALA A 122 -20.71 -5.19 24.67
C ALA A 122 -22.13 -5.55 24.18
N ASP A 123 -22.44 -5.14 22.96
CA ASP A 123 -23.65 -5.59 22.26
C ASP A 123 -23.71 -7.14 22.33
N PRO A 124 -24.81 -7.71 22.84
CA PRO A 124 -24.93 -9.15 23.04
C PRO A 124 -24.70 -9.95 21.76
N ASP A 125 -24.96 -9.39 20.58
CA ASP A 125 -24.73 -10.09 19.31
C ASP A 125 -23.25 -10.11 18.90
N HIS A 126 -22.50 -9.03 19.14
CA HIS A 126 -21.05 -9.02 18.94
C HIS A 126 -20.35 -10.01 19.87
N ALA A 127 -20.74 -10.04 21.14
CA ALA A 127 -20.23 -11.00 22.11
C ALA A 127 -20.61 -12.45 21.72
N ALA A 128 -21.83 -12.65 21.23
CA ALA A 128 -22.29 -13.96 20.78
C ALA A 128 -21.44 -14.50 19.61
N VAL A 129 -20.86 -13.67 18.76
CA VAL A 129 -20.00 -14.12 17.64
C VAL A 129 -18.51 -13.96 17.91
N GLY A 130 -18.11 -13.56 19.12
CA GLY A 130 -16.71 -13.37 19.49
C GLY A 130 -16.04 -12.16 18.84
N LEU A 131 -16.82 -11.14 18.48
CA LEU A 131 -16.33 -9.89 17.90
C LEU A 131 -16.44 -8.74 18.90
N HIS A 132 -15.59 -7.74 18.74
CA HIS A 132 -15.74 -6.48 19.45
C HIS A 132 -16.79 -5.61 18.75
N GLN A 133 -17.53 -4.79 19.49
CA GLN A 133 -18.56 -3.88 18.96
C GLN A 133 -18.04 -2.93 17.87
N SER A 134 -16.76 -2.53 17.97
CA SER A 134 -16.07 -1.66 17.00
C SER A 134 -15.39 -2.43 15.85
N ALA A 135 -15.64 -3.74 15.71
CA ALA A 135 -15.05 -4.52 14.63
C ALA A 135 -15.49 -3.94 13.27
N PRO A 136 -14.57 -3.67 12.32
CA PRO A 136 -14.91 -3.22 10.98
C PRO A 136 -15.69 -4.28 10.19
N ASP A 137 -16.47 -3.84 9.21
CA ASP A 137 -17.46 -4.70 8.52
C ASP A 137 -16.86 -5.87 7.76
N PHE A 138 -15.65 -5.70 7.20
CA PHE A 138 -14.96 -6.81 6.55
C PHE A 138 -14.62 -7.94 7.53
N LEU A 139 -14.35 -7.63 8.82
CA LEU A 139 -14.13 -8.65 9.84
C LEU A 139 -15.43 -9.36 10.21
N VAL A 140 -16.56 -8.65 10.26
CA VAL A 140 -17.87 -9.26 10.52
C VAL A 140 -18.21 -10.26 9.40
N ARG A 141 -17.98 -9.88 8.13
CA ARG A 141 -18.17 -10.76 6.98
C ARG A 141 -17.21 -11.96 7.00
N ALA A 142 -15.92 -11.72 7.25
CA ALA A 142 -14.92 -12.78 7.33
C ALA A 142 -15.21 -13.76 8.47
N ALA A 143 -15.61 -13.27 9.63
CA ALA A 143 -15.97 -14.08 10.79
C ALA A 143 -17.15 -15.00 10.50
N ARG A 144 -18.21 -14.50 9.83
CA ARG A 144 -19.35 -15.32 9.41
C ARG A 144 -18.93 -16.44 8.46
N THR A 145 -18.12 -16.12 7.45
CA THR A 145 -17.61 -17.12 6.49
C THR A 145 -16.75 -18.18 7.17
N ALA A 146 -15.84 -17.77 8.05
CA ALA A 146 -15.00 -18.68 8.82
C ALA A 146 -15.84 -19.58 9.74
N PHE A 147 -16.83 -19.00 10.43
CA PHE A 147 -17.75 -19.74 11.30
C PHE A 147 -18.52 -20.82 10.53
N ARG A 148 -19.11 -20.46 9.38
CA ARG A 148 -19.83 -21.41 8.53
C ARG A 148 -18.95 -22.57 8.10
N LYS A 149 -17.72 -22.29 7.68
CA LYS A 149 -16.77 -23.32 7.25
C LYS A 149 -16.37 -24.27 8.38
N ALA A 150 -16.17 -23.75 9.60
CA ALA A 150 -15.66 -24.52 10.73
C ALA A 150 -16.74 -25.29 11.50
N HIS A 151 -17.98 -24.79 11.51
CA HIS A 151 -19.05 -25.28 12.38
C HIS A 151 -20.30 -25.78 11.64
N HIS A 152 -20.25 -25.96 10.32
CA HIS A 152 -21.40 -26.49 9.58
C HIS A 152 -21.83 -27.87 10.10
N PRO A 153 -23.13 -28.10 10.38
CA PRO A 153 -23.62 -29.37 10.93
C PRO A 153 -23.32 -30.56 10.00
N ASP A 154 -23.30 -30.36 8.69
CA ASP A 154 -23.00 -31.42 7.71
C ASP A 154 -21.57 -31.99 7.83
N THR A 155 -20.66 -31.26 8.49
CA THR A 155 -19.28 -31.72 8.73
C THR A 155 -19.15 -32.52 10.03
N LYS A 156 -20.24 -32.72 10.77
CA LYS A 156 -20.26 -33.39 12.07
C LYS A 156 -20.82 -34.82 11.99
N PRO A 157 -20.33 -35.74 12.83
CA PRO A 157 -20.84 -37.10 12.89
C PRO A 157 -22.31 -37.13 13.36
N GLU A 158 -23.06 -38.17 12.96
CA GLU A 158 -24.53 -38.28 13.11
C GLU A 158 -25.02 -38.04 14.55
N ASN A 159 -24.24 -38.48 15.53
CA ASN A 159 -24.52 -38.33 16.97
C ASN A 159 -24.37 -36.89 17.49
N GLU A 160 -23.61 -36.03 16.80
CA GLU A 160 -23.36 -34.64 17.18
C GLU A 160 -24.17 -33.63 16.35
N LYS A 161 -24.74 -34.06 15.22
CA LYS A 161 -25.52 -33.21 14.30
C LYS A 161 -26.61 -32.39 15.02
N PRO A 162 -27.44 -32.94 15.92
CA PRO A 162 -28.53 -32.17 16.54
C PRO A 162 -28.01 -31.01 17.42
N ALA A 163 -26.93 -31.25 18.16
CA ALA A 163 -26.29 -30.24 19.00
C ALA A 163 -25.57 -29.18 18.15
N ALA A 164 -24.88 -29.61 17.10
CA ALA A 164 -24.21 -28.74 16.15
C ALA A 164 -25.20 -27.83 15.40
N GLU A 165 -26.32 -28.36 14.93
CA GLU A 165 -27.37 -27.61 14.23
C GLU A 165 -27.97 -26.53 15.14
N THR A 166 -28.24 -26.87 16.40
CA THR A 166 -28.78 -25.93 17.40
C THR A 166 -27.80 -24.77 17.66
N MET A 167 -26.52 -25.07 17.86
CA MET A 167 -25.47 -24.07 18.06
C MET A 167 -25.25 -23.21 16.81
N PHE A 168 -25.28 -23.83 15.64
CA PHE A 168 -25.13 -23.16 14.35
C PHE A 168 -26.24 -22.13 14.12
N LYS A 169 -27.51 -22.54 14.28
CA LYS A 169 -28.67 -21.65 14.15
C LYS A 169 -28.61 -20.46 15.10
N ARG A 170 -28.21 -20.69 16.36
CA ARG A 170 -28.10 -19.63 17.37
C ARG A 170 -27.05 -18.58 16.99
N LYS A 171 -25.88 -19.01 16.51
CA LYS A 171 -24.79 -18.10 16.11
C LYS A 171 -25.08 -17.41 14.78
N GLU A 172 -25.69 -18.10 13.82
CA GLU A 172 -26.15 -17.49 12.57
C GLU A 172 -27.22 -16.43 12.79
N ALA A 173 -28.15 -16.63 13.74
CA ALA A 173 -29.13 -15.61 14.09
C ALA A 173 -28.49 -14.32 14.63
N ALA A 174 -27.42 -14.44 15.43
CA ALA A 174 -26.64 -13.28 15.89
C ALA A 174 -25.92 -12.57 14.72
N PHE A 175 -25.31 -13.32 13.80
CA PHE A 175 -24.74 -12.74 12.58
C PHE A 175 -25.81 -12.04 11.72
N ASP A 176 -27.00 -12.61 11.57
CA ASP A 176 -28.10 -11.99 10.82
C ASP A 176 -28.61 -10.71 11.48
N HIS A 177 -28.62 -10.66 12.82
CA HIS A 177 -28.94 -9.43 13.53
C HIS A 177 -27.87 -8.36 13.29
N LEU A 178 -26.58 -8.70 13.41
CA LEU A 178 -25.46 -7.79 13.13
C LEU A 178 -25.47 -7.26 11.68
N PHE A 179 -25.76 -8.12 10.71
CA PHE A 179 -25.83 -7.74 9.30
C PHE A 179 -26.99 -6.77 9.04
N ARG A 180 -28.15 -6.96 9.69
CA ARG A 180 -29.29 -6.02 9.63
C ARG A 180 -28.95 -4.69 10.26
N MET A 181 -28.42 -4.70 11.48
CA MET A 181 -28.02 -3.49 12.21
C MET A 181 -27.00 -2.64 11.44
N ARG A 182 -26.13 -3.27 10.66
CA ARG A 182 -25.04 -2.61 9.93
C ARG A 182 -25.28 -2.42 8.43
N GLY A 183 -26.44 -2.81 7.91
CA GLY A 183 -26.75 -2.69 6.48
C GLY A 183 -25.84 -3.51 5.56
N LEU A 184 -25.31 -4.64 6.04
CA LEU A 184 -24.35 -5.48 5.30
C LEU A 184 -24.98 -6.48 4.33
N TRP A 185 -26.25 -6.28 3.98
CA TRP A 185 -26.97 -7.10 3.01
C TRP A 185 -26.57 -6.66 1.60
N GLY A 186 -25.59 -7.36 1.03
CA GLY A 186 -25.02 -7.12 -0.29
C GLY A 186 -23.98 -8.17 -0.60
#